data_AF-A0A966XP30-F1
#
_entry.id   AF-A0A966XP30-F1
#
_cell.length_a   1.000
_cell.length_b   1.000
_cell.length_c   1.000
_cell.angle_alpha   90.00
_cell.angle_beta   90.00
_cell.angle_gamma   90.00
#
_symmetry.space_group_name_H-M   'P 1'
#
loop_
_entity.id
_entity.type
_entity.pdbx_description
1 polymer ?
#
loop_
_entity_poly.entity_id
_entity_poly.type
_entity_poly.pdbx_seq_one_letter_code
_entity_poly.pdbx_strand_id
1 'polypeptide(L)' 'MYTINKNAIVFHSNERMFKLVDAVEHYPDFLPWCGGSEIIKRDEAKTIAKIE' A
#
# COMPACT_ATOMS: atom_id res chain seq x y z
N MET A 1 12.43 -17.95 6.58
CA MET A 1 11.91 -16.70 6.00
C MET A 1 11.09 -17.10 4.78
N TYR A 2 9.78 -16.87 4.78
CA TYR A 2 8.91 -17.24 3.66
C TYR A 2 8.73 -16.04 2.73
N THR A 3 9.03 -16.22 1.45
CA THR A 3 8.83 -15.17 0.44
C THR A 3 7.60 -15.54 -0.38
N ILE A 4 6.57 -14.71 -0.32
CA ILE A 4 5.35 -14.88 -1.12
C ILE A 4 5.40 -13.87 -2.26
N ASN A 5 5.33 -14.35 -3.50
CA ASN A 5 5.19 -13.51 -4.68
C ASN A 5 3.82 -13.78 -5.31
N LYS A 6 3.00 -12.74 -5.46
CA LYS A 6 1.67 -12.79 -6.10
C LYS A 6 1.62 -11.69 -7.16
N ASN A 7 1.16 -12.05 -8.35
CA ASN A 7 0.95 -11.12 -9.46
C ASN A 7 -0.48 -11.29 -9.96
N ALA A 8 -1.11 -10.19 -10.37
CA ALA A 8 -2.45 -10.21 -10.95
C ALA A 8 -2.55 -9.14 -12.05
N ILE A 9 -3.36 -9.42 -13.08
CA ILE A 9 -3.74 -8.45 -14.10
C ILE A 9 -5.02 -7.77 -13.64
N VAL A 10 -5.03 -6.43 -13.67
CA VAL A 10 -6.18 -5.63 -13.24
C VAL A 10 -6.62 -4.69 -14.36
N PHE A 11 -7.93 -4.51 -14.50
CA PHE A 11 -8.53 -3.60 -15.49
C PHE A 11 -8.59 -2.16 -14.96
N HIS A 12 -7.45 -1.67 -14.46
CA HIS A 12 -7.31 -0.33 -13.90
C HIS A 12 -6.05 0.35 -14.45
N SER A 13 -6.13 1.66 -14.64
CA SER A 13 -4.98 2.46 -15.06
C SER A 13 -3.87 2.40 -14.02
N ASN A 14 -2.63 2.52 -14.49
CA ASN A 14 -1.44 2.57 -13.64
C ASN A 14 -1.54 3.67 -12.56
N GLU A 15 -2.05 4.86 -12.90
CA GLU A 15 -2.25 5.98 -11.99
C GLU A 15 -3.20 5.63 -10.83
N ARG A 16 -4.28 4.91 -11.12
CA ARG A 16 -5.24 4.49 -10.09
C ARG A 16 -4.62 3.47 -9.15
N MET A 17 -3.86 2.52 -9.70
CA MET A 17 -3.16 1.52 -8.91
C MET A 17 -2.04 2.13 -8.07
N PHE A 18 -1.32 3.12 -8.60
CA PHE A 18 -0.30 3.86 -7.86
C PHE A 18 -0.93 4.63 -6.69
N LYS A 19 -1.99 5.41 -6.95
CA LYS A 19 -2.70 6.16 -5.90
C LYS A 19 -3.26 5.25 -4.80
N LEU A 20 -3.75 4.06 -5.17
CA LEU A 20 -4.22 3.07 -4.21
C LEU A 20 -3.10 2.65 -3.24
N VAL A 21 -1.89 2.42 -3.75
CA VAL A 21 -0.75 1.99 -2.94
C VAL A 21 -0.12 3.15 -2.17
N ASP A 22 -0.06 4.34 -2.78
CA ASP A 22 0.49 5.55 -2.15
C ASP A 22 -0.35 6.02 -0.96
N ALA A 23 -1.67 5.82 -1.01
CA ALA A 23 -2.62 6.09 0.08
C ALA A 23 -2.59 5.00 1.17
N VAL A 24 -1.40 4.68 1.65
CA VAL A 24 -1.13 3.63 2.65
C VAL A 24 -1.84 3.84 3.99
N GLU A 25 -2.22 5.08 4.30
CA GLU A 25 -3.03 5.45 5.48
C GLU A 25 -4.42 4.80 5.53
N HIS A 26 -4.96 4.37 4.37
CA HIS A 26 -6.25 3.70 4.28
C HIS A 26 -6.14 2.18 4.34
N TYR A 27 -4.93 1.62 4.43
CA TYR A 27 -4.72 0.17 4.45
C TYR A 27 -5.51 -0.55 5.55
N PRO A 28 -5.66 0.00 6.77
CA PRO A 28 -6.49 -0.60 7.82
C PRO A 28 -7.97 -0.76 7.44
N ASP A 29 -8.49 0.09 6.56
CA ASP A 29 -9.90 0.06 6.15
C ASP A 29 -10.21 -1.09 5.18
N PHE A 30 -9.21 -1.59 4.44
CA PHE A 30 -9.44 -2.58 3.37
C PHE A 30 -8.57 -3.83 3.45
N LEU A 31 -7.51 -3.85 4.25
CA LEU A 31 -6.67 -5.04 4.46
C LEU A 31 -7.07 -5.70 5.79
N PRO A 32 -7.74 -6.87 5.76
CA PRO A 32 -8.25 -7.54 6.96
C PRO A 32 -7.18 -7.94 7.99
N TRP A 33 -5.92 -7.93 7.57
CA TRP A 33 -4.74 -8.32 8.34
C TRP A 33 -3.86 -7.12 8.72
N CYS A 34 -4.31 -5.89 8.43
CA CYS A 34 -3.64 -4.64 8.82
C CYS A 34 -4.34 -4.10 10.07
N GLY A 35 -3.71 -4.22 11.23
CA GLY A 35 -4.16 -3.66 12.50
C GLY A 35 -3.98 -2.16 12.62
N GLY A 36 -3.09 -1.57 11.80
CA GLY A 36 -2.90 -0.12 11.72
C GLY A 36 -1.91 0.28 10.63
N SER A 37 -1.85 1.56 10.29
CA SER A 37 -0.84 2.12 9.39
C SER A 37 -0.35 3.47 9.89
N GLU A 38 0.96 3.69 9.88
CA GLU A 38 1.61 4.92 10.30
C GLU A 38 2.53 5.46 9.20
N ILE A 39 2.34 6.72 8.82
CA ILE A 39 3.21 7.42 7.86
C ILE A 39 4.47 7.89 8.58
N ILE A 40 5.62 7.38 8.15
CA ILE A 40 6.93 7.78 8.69
C ILE A 40 7.47 8.98 7.91
N LYS A 41 7.30 8.98 6.58
CA LYS A 41 7.75 10.07 5.71
C LYS A 41 6.94 10.11 4.42
N ARG A 42 6.55 11.29 3.96
CA ARG A 42 5.98 11.50 2.63
C ARG A 42 6.63 12.73 1.99
N ASP A 43 7.25 12.53 0.84
CA ASP A 43 7.82 13.58 -0.01
C ASP A 43 7.32 13.39 -1.45
N GLU A 44 7.58 14.36 -2.32
CA GLU A 44 7.17 14.33 -3.74
C GLU A 44 7.68 13.09 -4.50
N ALA A 45 8.79 12.49 -4.05
CA ALA A 45 9.41 11.35 -4.70
C ALA A 45 9.13 10.00 -4.01
N LYS A 46 8.76 9.98 -2.71
CA LYS A 46 8.60 8.72 -1.97
C LYS A 46 7.69 8.85 -0.74
N THR A 47 6.98 7.76 -0.48
CA THR A 47 6.19 7.55 0.75
C THR A 47 6.79 6.35 1.50
N ILE A 48 7.07 6.53 2.80
CA ILE A 48 7.55 5.51 3.74
C ILE A 48 6.52 5.39 4.86
N ALA A 49 6.01 4.19 5.06
CA ALA A 49 5.02 3.89 6.09
C ALA A 49 5.28 2.52 6.71
N LYS A 50 4.76 2.34 7.92
CA LYS A 50 4.74 1.06 8.64
C LYS A 50 3.30 0.60 8.80
N ILE A 51 3.06 -0.69 8.60
CA ILE A 51 1.80 -1.36 8.95
C ILE A 51 2.00 -2.17 10.23
N GLU A 52 0.95 -2.29 11.04
CA GLU A 52 0.92 -3.05 12.29
C GLU A 52 -0.08 -4.20 12.25
#